data_AF-A0A222WV93-F1
#
_entry.id   AF-A0A222WV93-F1
#
_cell.length_a   1.000
_cell.length_b   1.000
_cell.length_c   1.000
_cell.angle_alpha   90.00
_cell.angle_beta   90.00
_cell.angle_gamma   90.00
#
_symmetry.space_group_name_H-M   'P 1'
#
loop_
_entity.id
_entity.type
_entity.pdbx_description
1 polymer ?
#
loop_
_entity_poly.entity_id
_entity_poly.type
_entity_poly.pdbx_seq_one_letter_code
_entity_poly.pdbx_strand_id
1 'polypeptide(L)'
;MTEFTGERAKPYGASITDLVLASEGSYTSTFSAVYWVWHEPAFRSMEHREGSVFTLELAQRLLDHFTVLNGTTYEFIYSVLDPQLKKVHLFVKEVDL
;
A
#
# COMPACT_ATOMS: atom_id res chain seq x y z
N MET A 1 7.59 -18.63 -1.10
CA MET A 1 7.22 -17.50 -0.22
C MET A 1 8.48 -16.67 -0.04
N THR A 2 8.50 -15.44 -0.55
CA THR A 2 9.57 -14.50 -0.22
C THR A 2 9.20 -13.93 1.14
N GLU A 3 9.88 -14.37 2.20
CA GLU A 3 9.62 -13.90 3.55
C GLU A 3 9.95 -12.39 3.63
N PHE A 4 8.91 -11.57 3.75
CA PHE A 4 9.05 -10.15 4.04
C PHE A 4 9.62 -10.01 5.46
N THR A 5 10.92 -9.77 5.57
CA THR A 5 11.59 -9.42 6.81
C THR A 5 11.44 -7.92 7.01
N GLY A 6 10.48 -7.52 7.87
CA GLY A 6 10.15 -6.12 8.19
C GLY A 6 11.33 -5.25 8.66
N GLU A 7 12.52 -5.80 8.84
CA GLU A 7 13.74 -5.06 9.14
C GLU A 7 14.10 -3.99 8.11
N ARG A 8 13.73 -4.18 6.84
CA ARG A 8 14.02 -3.19 5.78
C ARG A 8 13.16 -1.93 5.84
N ALA A 9 12.05 -1.97 6.58
CA ALA A 9 11.10 -0.88 6.68
C ALA A 9 11.02 -0.31 8.10
N LYS A 10 12.08 -0.37 8.92
CA LYS A 10 12.08 0.27 10.26
C LYS A 10 11.85 1.78 10.12
N PRO A 11 10.93 2.40 10.88
CA PRO A 11 10.22 1.86 12.06
C PRO A 11 8.90 1.11 11.76
N TYR A 12 8.44 1.08 10.52
CA TYR A 12 7.13 0.60 10.06
C TYR A 12 6.98 -0.93 9.92
N GLY A 13 8.10 -1.65 9.87
CA GLY A 13 8.16 -3.06 9.48
C GLY A 13 7.17 -3.99 10.18
N ALA A 14 7.01 -3.86 11.50
CA ALA A 14 6.11 -4.72 12.27
C ALA A 14 4.63 -4.51 11.88
N SER A 15 4.20 -3.26 11.69
CA SER A 15 2.83 -2.93 11.30
C SER A 15 2.53 -3.34 9.85
N ILE A 16 3.52 -3.30 8.96
CA ILE A 16 3.38 -3.77 7.58
C ILE A 16 3.20 -5.29 7.55
N THR A 17 4.05 -6.03 8.26
CA THR A 17 3.96 -7.50 8.29
C THR A 17 2.61 -7.97 8.83
N ASP A 18 2.13 -7.38 9.93
CA ASP A 18 0.84 -7.73 10.53
C ASP A 18 -0.32 -7.55 9.53
N LEU A 19 -0.37 -6.41 8.85
CA LEU A 19 -1.44 -6.10 7.89
C LEU A 19 -1.41 -6.95 6.62
N VAL A 20 -0.22 -7.28 6.12
CA VAL A 20 -0.08 -8.16 4.95
C VAL A 20 -0.52 -9.59 5.33
N LEU A 21 -0.13 -10.08 6.50
CA LEU A 21 -0.53 -11.43 6.97
C LEU A 21 -2.03 -11.51 7.30
N ALA A 22 -2.62 -10.43 7.82
CA ALA A 22 -4.05 -10.34 8.11
C ALA A 22 -4.91 -10.02 6.87
N SER A 23 -4.30 -9.85 5.69
CA SER A 23 -5.03 -9.46 4.48
C SER A 23 -5.92 -10.59 3.98
N GLU A 24 -7.20 -10.53 4.32
CA GLU A 24 -8.24 -11.39 3.76
C GLU A 24 -8.99 -10.65 2.64
N GLY A 25 -9.35 -11.35 1.56
CA GLY A 25 -10.13 -10.72 0.51
C GLY A 25 -10.56 -11.65 -0.61
N SER A 26 -11.64 -11.28 -1.27
CA SER A 26 -12.08 -11.93 -2.50
C SER A 26 -11.13 -11.58 -3.65
N TYR A 27 -10.82 -12.59 -4.46
CA TYR A 27 -10.09 -12.43 -5.71
C TYR A 27 -10.75 -11.39 -6.61
N THR A 28 -9.95 -10.48 -7.18
CA THR A 28 -10.39 -9.51 -8.20
C THR A 28 -9.93 -9.96 -9.59
N SER A 29 -10.66 -9.59 -10.65
CA SER A 29 -10.28 -9.91 -12.02
C SER A 29 -9.04 -9.13 -12.49
N THR A 30 -8.83 -7.93 -11.94
CA THR A 30 -7.76 -6.97 -12.25
C THR A 30 -6.93 -6.63 -11.01
N PHE A 31 -5.73 -6.07 -11.21
CA PHE A 31 -4.94 -5.54 -10.10
C PHE A 31 -5.63 -4.33 -9.48
N SER A 32 -5.66 -4.28 -8.15
CA SER A 32 -6.19 -3.15 -7.39
C SER A 32 -5.18 -2.63 -6.38
N ALA A 33 -5.13 -1.30 -6.23
CA ALA A 33 -4.32 -0.65 -5.21
C ALA A 33 -5.09 -0.57 -3.90
N VAL A 34 -4.43 -0.89 -2.78
CA VAL A 34 -4.98 -0.72 -1.43
C VAL A 34 -4.04 0.18 -0.65
N TYR A 35 -4.54 1.33 -0.21
CA TYR A 35 -3.74 2.33 0.49
C TYR A 35 -3.85 2.19 2.00
N TRP A 36 -2.68 2.23 2.64
CA TRP A 36 -2.49 2.18 4.09
C TRP A 36 -1.75 3.43 4.53
N VAL A 37 -2.37 4.27 5.34
CA VAL A 37 -1.80 5.55 5.80
C VAL A 37 -1.19 5.39 7.18
N TRP A 38 0.04 5.86 7.36
CA TRP A 38 0.71 5.85 8.65
C TRP A 38 0.07 6.85 9.62
N HIS A 39 -0.52 6.32 10.69
CA HIS A 39 -0.97 7.09 11.84
C HIS A 39 -0.34 6.49 13.09
N GLU A 40 0.75 7.09 13.56
CA GLU A 40 1.53 6.55 14.69
C GLU A 40 0.60 6.04 15.83
N PRO A 41 0.75 4.77 16.26
CA PRO A 41 1.84 3.84 15.98
C PRO A 41 1.56 2.80 14.86
N ALA A 42 0.52 2.96 14.03
CA ALA A 42 0.11 1.90 13.09
C ALA A 42 -0.44 2.44 11.77
N PHE A 43 -0.42 1.60 10.73
CA PHE A 43 -1.14 1.93 9.50
C PHE A 43 -2.65 1.72 9.64
N ARG A 44 -3.42 2.56 8.96
CA ARG A 44 -4.88 2.45 8.87
C ARG A 44 -5.30 2.38 7.41
N SER A 45 -6.34 1.59 7.13
CA SER A 45 -6.88 1.49 5.78
C SER A 45 -7.48 2.83 5.38
N MET A 46 -7.12 3.34 4.22
CA MET A 46 -7.85 4.44 3.62
C MET A 46 -9.12 3.86 2.97
N GLU A 47 -10.30 4.33 3.35
CA GLU A 47 -11.57 3.88 2.75
C GLU A 47 -11.71 4.23 1.26
N HIS A 48 -10.72 4.93 0.70
CA HIS A 48 -10.65 5.24 -0.71
C HIS A 48 -10.28 4.00 -1.52
N ARG A 49 -11.31 3.30 -2.00
CA ARG A 49 -11.16 2.31 -3.07
C ARG A 49 -11.07 3.08 -4.38
N GLU A 50 -9.86 3.27 -4.87
CA GLU A 50 -9.76 3.50 -6.31
C GLU A 50 -10.33 2.27 -7.01
N GLY A 51 -11.22 2.50 -7.97
CA GLY A 51 -11.78 1.45 -8.80
C GLY A 51 -10.67 0.67 -9.51
N SER A 52 -11.04 -0.40 -10.22
CA SER A 52 -10.11 -1.21 -11.01
C SER A 52 -9.08 -0.35 -11.75
N VAL A 53 -7.84 -0.31 -11.25
CA VAL A 53 -6.75 0.49 -11.83
C VAL A 53 -6.12 -0.32 -12.97
N PHE A 54 -5.87 0.29 -14.12
CA PHE A 54 -5.15 -0.42 -15.18
C PHE A 54 -3.71 -0.70 -14.70
N THR A 55 -3.17 -1.88 -15.04
CA THR A 55 -1.83 -2.32 -14.60
C THR A 55 -0.73 -1.29 -14.88
N LEU A 56 -0.86 -0.52 -15.97
CA LEU A 56 0.10 0.53 -16.34
C LEU A 56 0.04 1.74 -15.40
N GLU A 57 -1.15 2.19 -15.01
CA GLU A 57 -1.32 3.31 -14.07
C GLU A 57 -0.78 2.95 -12.69
N LEU A 58 -0.98 1.69 -12.27
CA LEU A 58 -0.40 1.17 -11.03
C LEU A 58 1.12 1.13 -11.08
N ALA A 59 1.70 0.70 -12.21
CA ALA A 59 3.14 0.69 -12.41
C ALA A 59 3.73 2.11 -12.40
N GLN A 60 3.07 3.09 -13.02
CA GLN A 60 3.49 4.49 -12.98
C GLN A 60 3.52 5.03 -11.55
N ARG A 61 2.47 4.78 -10.77
CA ARG A 61 2.40 5.24 -9.36
C ARG A 61 3.48 4.63 -8.47
N LEU A 62 3.88 3.39 -8.74
CA LEU A 62 4.98 2.73 -8.02
C LEU A 62 6.36 3.34 -8.35
N LEU A 63 6.47 4.09 -9.45
CA LEU A 63 7.69 4.83 -9.81
C LEU A 63 7.72 6.22 -9.17
N ASP A 64 6.56 6.78 -8.82
CA ASP A 64 6.47 8.06 -8.13
C ASP A 64 6.82 7.89 -6.64
N HIS A 65 7.61 8.81 -6.09
CA HIS A 65 7.93 8.82 -4.65
C HIS A 65 6.78 9.40 -3.80
N PHE A 66 5.91 10.19 -4.43
CA PHE A 66 4.78 10.85 -3.80
C PHE A 66 3.49 10.58 -4.56
N THR A 67 2.36 10.63 -3.87
CA THR A 67 1.03 10.58 -4.47
C THR A 67 0.11 11.60 -3.81
N VAL A 68 -0.86 12.12 -4.55
CA VAL A 68 -1.85 13.08 -4.02
C VAL A 68 -3.20 12.40 -4.01
N LEU A 69 -3.79 12.26 -2.83
CA LEU A 69 -5.09 11.61 -2.63
C LEU A 69 -5.99 12.57 -1.86
N ASN A 70 -7.15 12.91 -2.45
CA ASN A 70 -8.12 13.87 -1.90
C ASN A 70 -7.52 15.24 -1.52
N GLY A 71 -6.48 15.69 -2.23
CA GLY A 71 -5.80 16.97 -1.98
C GLY A 71 -4.72 16.92 -0.90
N THR A 72 -4.51 15.77 -0.26
CA THR A 72 -3.40 15.54 0.67
C THR A 72 -2.25 14.84 -0.06
N THR A 73 -1.02 15.29 0.18
CA THR A 73 0.18 14.63 -0.36
C THR A 73 0.66 13.54 0.59
N TYR A 74 1.02 12.40 0.01
CA TYR A 74 1.57 11.27 0.73
C TYR A 74 2.89 10.82 0.10
N GLU A 75 3.85 10.46 0.94
CA GLU A 75 5.09 9.78 0.58
C GLU A 75 4.89 8.27 0.57
N PHE A 76 5.40 7.57 -0.45
CA PHE A 76 5.44 6.10 -0.45
C PHE A 76 6.54 5.57 0.46
N ILE A 77 6.15 4.80 1.48
CA ILE A 77 7.06 4.13 2.41
C ILE A 77 7.44 2.75 1.87
N TYR A 78 6.44 1.98 1.47
CA TYR A 78 6.63 0.59 1.06
C TYR A 78 5.49 0.10 0.18
N SER A 79 5.78 -0.90 -0.66
CA SER A 79 4.76 -1.56 -1.48
C SER A 79 4.90 -3.08 -1.41
N VAL A 80 3.76 -3.77 -1.35
CA VAL A 80 3.70 -5.23 -1.33
C VAL A 80 2.70 -5.70 -2.38
N LEU A 81 3.17 -6.54 -3.30
CA LEU A 81 2.33 -7.22 -4.27
C LEU A 81 1.81 -8.54 -3.69
N ASP A 82 0.49 -8.67 -3.63
CA ASP A 82 -0.20 -9.95 -3.45
C ASP A 82 -0.67 -10.45 -4.82
N PRO A 83 0.05 -11.40 -5.44
CA PRO A 83 -0.33 -11.94 -6.75
C PRO A 83 -1.53 -12.88 -6.69
N GLN A 84 -1.86 -13.45 -5.53
CA GLN A 84 -3.00 -14.38 -5.37
C GLN A 84 -4.30 -13.59 -5.39
N LEU A 85 -4.33 -12.47 -4.67
CA LEU A 85 -5.52 -11.60 -4.62
C LEU A 85 -5.53 -10.52 -5.70
N LYS A 86 -4.46 -10.41 -6.50
CA LYS A 86 -4.23 -9.30 -7.43
C LYS A 86 -4.36 -7.94 -6.75
N LYS A 87 -3.70 -7.79 -5.60
CA LYS A 87 -3.69 -6.54 -4.83
C LYS A 87 -2.28 -6.02 -4.69
N VAL A 88 -2.14 -4.70 -4.72
CA VAL A 88 -0.90 -4.02 -4.34
C VAL A 88 -1.19 -3.17 -3.12
N HIS A 89 -0.60 -3.55 -2.00
CA HIS A 89 -0.66 -2.80 -0.75
C HIS A 89 0.37 -1.67 -0.83
N LEU A 90 -0.12 -0.45 -0.76
CA LEU A 90 0.67 0.77 -0.81
C LEU A 90 0.67 1.41 0.57
N PHE A 91 1.82 1.38 1.24
CA PHE A 91 2.02 1.98 2.54
C PHE A 91 2.57 3.38 2.35
N VAL A 92 1.84 4.37 2.86
CA VAL A 92 2.12 5.78 2.64
C VAL A 92 2.07 6.56 3.94
N LYS A 93 2.70 7.74 3.96
CA LYS A 93 2.65 8.67 5.08
C LYS A 93 2.34 10.07 4.58
N GLU A 94 1.43 10.75 5.28
CA GLU A 94 1.09 12.14 4.98
C GLU A 94 2.31 13.06 5.15
N VAL A 95 2.49 13.97 4.19
CA VAL A 95 3.53 14.99 4.21
C VAL A 95 2.91 16.35 3.90
N ASP A 96 3.25 17.33 4.74
CA ASP A 96 2.96 18.75 4.48
C ASP A 96 4.12 19.29 3.63
N LEU A 97 3.82 19.68 2.37
CA LEU A 97 4.80 20.19 1.40
C LEU A 97 4.70 21.72 1.28
#